data_AF-A0A1Z2L0H0-F1
#
_entry.id   AF-A0A1Z2L0H0-F1
#
_cell.length_a   1.000
_cell.length_b   1.000
_cell.length_c   1.000
_cell.angle_alpha   90.00
_cell.angle_beta   90.00
_cell.angle_gamma   90.00
#
_symmetry.space_group_name_H-M   'P 1'
#
loop_
_entity.id
_entity.type
_entity.pdbx_description
1 polymer ?
#
loop_
_entity_poly.entity_id
_entity_poly.type
_entity_poly.pdbx_seq_one_letter_code
_entity_poly.pdbx_strand_id
1 'polypeptide(L)'
;MCVGDSDSTYDPPLTLQPRETRVHAEARYTCGIGPGRTVAATGTLDGVSPAASCVTLAGGSHVAETVRYADGERSEIAYTHGATGRAAGLLTLRLSGHVTAGRGKGQEAHRTVAALPGQLPTQCLTSGLTGSHGRAQLEIRP
;
A
#
# COMPACT_ATOMS: atom_id res chain seq x y z
N MET A 1 -13.84 1.94 -7.31
CA MET A 1 -13.02 0.83 -6.79
C MET A 1 -11.96 0.46 -7.81
N CYS A 2 -10.73 0.25 -7.36
CA CYS A 2 -9.57 -0.16 -8.14
C CYS A 2 -9.02 -1.45 -7.54
N VAL A 3 -8.68 -2.43 -8.37
CA VAL A 3 -8.09 -3.70 -7.93
C VAL A 3 -6.91 -4.06 -8.81
N GLY A 4 -5.84 -4.58 -8.22
CA GLY A 4 -4.58 -4.69 -8.92
C GLY A 4 -3.50 -5.46 -8.18
N ASP A 5 -2.42 -5.73 -8.87
CA ASP A 5 -1.19 -6.24 -8.26
C ASP A 5 -0.44 -5.08 -7.61
N SER A 6 0.28 -5.37 -6.54
CA SER A 6 1.12 -4.40 -5.85
C SER A 6 2.41 -5.03 -5.37
N ASP A 7 3.50 -4.36 -5.71
CA ASP A 7 4.87 -4.66 -5.28
C ASP A 7 5.27 -3.61 -4.26
N SER A 8 5.98 -4.05 -3.22
CA SER A 8 6.47 -3.15 -2.17
C SER A 8 7.93 -3.45 -1.84
N THR A 9 8.66 -2.42 -1.48
CA THR A 9 10.05 -2.47 -1.02
C THR A 9 10.18 -1.80 0.34
N TYR A 10 11.15 -2.29 1.12
CA TYR A 10 11.41 -1.85 2.48
C TYR A 10 12.88 -1.44 2.60
N ASP A 11 13.10 -0.20 3.07
CA ASP A 11 14.43 0.33 3.31
C ASP A 11 14.53 0.99 4.71
N PRO A 12 15.32 0.44 5.63
CA PRO A 12 16.11 -0.79 5.50
C PRO A 12 15.22 -2.07 5.52
N PRO A 13 15.76 -3.26 5.18
CA PRO A 13 15.00 -4.51 5.20
C PRO A 13 14.37 -4.82 6.56
N LEU A 14 13.19 -5.45 6.58
CA LEU A 14 12.49 -5.78 7.82
C LEU A 14 13.16 -6.94 8.54
N THR A 15 13.55 -6.75 9.80
CA THR A 15 14.04 -7.84 10.69
C THR A 15 13.06 -8.04 11.85
N LEU A 16 13.39 -8.90 12.81
CA LEU A 16 12.58 -9.02 14.04
C LEU A 16 12.64 -7.76 14.92
N GLN A 17 13.65 -6.92 14.78
CA GLN A 17 13.79 -5.71 15.59
C GLN A 17 13.01 -4.55 14.96
N PRO A 18 12.03 -3.97 15.67
CA PRO A 18 11.30 -2.81 15.18
C PRO A 18 12.24 -1.62 14.95
N ARG A 19 12.10 -0.97 13.80
CA ARG A 19 12.83 0.26 13.47
C ARG A 19 12.07 1.09 12.45
N GLU A 20 12.49 2.34 12.29
CA GLU A 20 11.99 3.16 11.20
C GLU A 20 12.33 2.50 9.85
N THR A 21 11.36 2.45 8.95
CA THR A 21 11.51 1.85 7.62
C THR A 21 10.69 2.62 6.61
N ARG A 22 11.34 3.01 5.52
CA ARG A 22 10.70 3.56 4.33
C ARG A 22 10.03 2.43 3.58
N VAL A 23 8.79 2.68 3.19
CA VAL A 23 7.97 1.77 2.40
C VAL A 23 7.68 2.48 1.09
N HIS A 24 8.07 1.84 0.00
CA HIS A 24 7.67 2.23 -1.34
C HIS A 24 6.82 1.11 -1.92
N ALA A 25 5.76 1.44 -2.64
CA ALA A 25 4.97 0.46 -3.35
C ALA A 25 4.49 0.97 -4.71
N GLU A 26 4.56 0.09 -5.69
CA GLU A 26 3.97 0.29 -6.99
C GLU A 26 2.75 -0.62 -7.12
N ALA A 27 1.71 -0.14 -7.80
CA ALA A 27 0.51 -0.91 -8.07
C ALA A 27 0.05 -0.74 -9.51
N ARG A 28 -0.51 -1.81 -10.07
CA ARG A 28 -1.13 -1.83 -11.40
C ARG A 28 -2.59 -2.19 -11.24
N TYR A 29 -3.46 -1.20 -11.34
CA TYR A 29 -4.89 -1.32 -11.08
C TYR A 29 -5.72 -1.40 -12.36
N THR A 30 -6.87 -2.06 -12.23
CA THR A 30 -8.06 -1.81 -13.03
C THR A 30 -9.09 -1.08 -12.16
N CYS A 31 -9.48 0.12 -12.57
CA CYS A 31 -10.34 1.02 -11.81
C CYS A 31 -11.72 1.17 -12.46
N GLY A 32 -12.78 0.92 -11.70
CA GLY A 32 -14.15 1.26 -12.11
C GLY A 32 -14.37 2.77 -12.07
N ILE A 33 -14.81 3.34 -13.18
CA ILE A 33 -15.09 4.78 -13.39
C ILE A 33 -16.57 5.05 -13.72
N GLY A 34 -17.41 4.04 -13.56
CA GLY A 34 -18.86 4.09 -13.75
C GLY A 34 -19.43 2.70 -14.01
N PRO A 35 -20.77 2.58 -14.16
CA PRO A 35 -21.40 1.30 -14.45
C PRO A 35 -20.80 0.64 -15.69
N GLY A 36 -20.27 -0.57 -15.53
CA GLY A 36 -19.67 -1.36 -16.61
C GLY A 36 -18.40 -0.78 -17.25
N ARG A 37 -17.85 0.34 -16.74
CA ARG A 37 -16.68 1.01 -17.32
C ARG A 37 -15.48 0.93 -16.39
N THR A 38 -14.38 0.41 -16.92
CA THR A 38 -13.10 0.35 -16.24
C THR A 38 -12.01 1.08 -17.02
N VAL A 39 -10.98 1.53 -16.32
CA VAL A 39 -9.78 2.12 -16.88
C VAL A 39 -8.55 1.51 -16.20
N ALA A 40 -7.47 1.31 -16.94
CA ALA A 40 -6.19 0.96 -16.34
C ALA A 40 -5.65 2.13 -15.51
N ALA A 41 -4.94 1.84 -14.43
CA ALA A 41 -4.28 2.86 -13.63
C ALA A 41 -3.00 2.31 -12.98
N THR A 42 -2.08 3.19 -12.64
CA THR A 42 -0.88 2.88 -11.85
C THR A 42 -0.90 3.66 -10.55
N GLY A 43 -0.56 3.02 -9.44
CA GLY A 43 -0.38 3.66 -8.14
C GLY A 43 1.09 3.69 -7.75
N THR A 44 1.54 4.80 -7.18
CA THR A 44 2.83 4.92 -6.49
C THR A 44 2.56 5.39 -5.09
N LEU A 45 2.99 4.61 -4.09
CA LEU A 45 2.81 4.88 -2.68
C LEU A 45 4.17 5.00 -2.00
N ASP A 46 4.32 6.05 -1.20
CA ASP A 46 5.50 6.32 -0.39
C ASP A 46 5.08 6.61 1.04
N GLY A 47 5.84 6.09 2.00
CA GLY A 47 5.61 6.38 3.41
C GLY A 47 6.72 5.89 4.32
N VAL A 48 6.64 6.30 5.57
CA VAL A 48 7.56 5.87 6.63
C VAL A 48 6.77 5.17 7.72
N SER A 49 7.18 3.95 8.05
CA SER A 49 6.71 3.23 9.23
C SER A 49 7.72 3.43 10.35
N PRO A 50 7.35 4.05 11.50
CA PRO A 50 8.30 4.41 12.55
C PRO A 50 8.86 3.20 13.33
N ALA A 51 8.15 2.07 13.30
CA ALA A 51 8.52 0.85 14.01
C ALA A 51 8.10 -0.40 13.23
N ALA A 52 8.62 -0.54 12.01
CA ALA A 52 8.42 -1.71 11.17
C ALA A 52 9.33 -2.87 11.57
N SER A 53 8.79 -4.08 11.45
CA SER A 53 9.48 -5.35 11.68
C SER A 53 8.84 -6.43 10.80
N CYS A 54 9.43 -7.62 10.81
CA CYS A 54 8.85 -8.78 10.14
C CYS A 54 7.45 -9.18 10.64
N VAL A 55 7.17 -8.99 11.92
CA VAL A 55 5.91 -9.44 12.54
C VAL A 55 4.83 -8.36 12.47
N THR A 56 5.23 -7.09 12.46
CA THR A 56 4.33 -5.94 12.50
C THR A 56 4.92 -4.79 11.70
N LEU A 57 4.11 -4.16 10.85
CA LEU A 57 4.40 -2.84 10.31
C LEU A 57 3.63 -1.82 11.17
N ALA A 58 4.29 -1.11 12.08
CA ALA A 58 3.60 -0.04 12.80
C ALA A 58 2.97 0.93 11.79
N GLY A 59 1.69 1.28 11.98
CA GLY A 59 0.98 2.17 11.06
C GLY A 59 1.83 3.41 10.77
N GLY A 60 2.13 3.65 9.49
CA GLY A 60 2.94 4.80 9.10
C GLY A 60 2.18 6.09 9.39
N SER A 61 2.89 7.08 9.96
CA SER A 61 2.29 8.37 10.34
C SER A 61 2.01 9.29 9.16
N HIS A 62 2.63 9.05 7.99
CA HIS A 62 2.40 9.81 6.76
C HIS A 62 2.64 8.90 5.55
N VAL A 63 1.56 8.38 4.95
CA VAL A 63 1.62 7.57 3.73
C VAL A 63 0.82 8.29 2.66
N ALA A 64 1.42 8.51 1.49
CA ALA A 64 0.77 9.14 0.36
C ALA A 64 0.75 8.20 -0.84
N GLU A 65 -0.33 8.19 -1.60
CA GLU A 65 -0.43 7.47 -2.87
C GLU A 65 -0.86 8.41 -3.99
N THR A 66 -0.16 8.33 -5.13
CA THR A 66 -0.57 8.97 -6.38
C THR A 66 -1.07 7.89 -7.32
N VAL A 67 -2.33 8.00 -7.74
CA VAL A 67 -2.93 7.13 -8.76
C VAL A 67 -3.03 7.88 -10.08
N ARG A 68 -2.51 7.29 -11.16
CA ARG A 68 -2.56 7.83 -12.52
C ARG A 68 -3.43 6.92 -13.37
N TYR A 69 -4.49 7.47 -13.94
CA TYR A 69 -5.44 6.72 -14.77
C TYR A 69 -5.07 6.85 -16.25
N ALA A 70 -5.34 5.82 -17.05
CA ALA A 70 -5.04 5.82 -18.48
C ALA A 70 -5.89 6.81 -19.29
N ASP A 71 -6.95 7.36 -18.70
CA ASP A 71 -7.75 8.46 -19.27
C ASP A 71 -7.15 9.85 -19.02
N GLY A 72 -5.96 9.93 -18.40
CA GLY A 72 -5.23 11.17 -18.14
C GLY A 72 -5.54 11.82 -16.79
N GLU A 73 -6.55 11.35 -16.08
CA GLU A 73 -6.86 11.83 -14.73
C GLU A 73 -5.84 11.32 -13.70
N ARG A 74 -5.84 11.94 -12.52
CA ARG A 74 -5.03 11.50 -11.38
C ARG A 74 -5.76 11.70 -10.06
N SER A 75 -5.39 10.93 -9.05
CA SER A 75 -5.80 11.13 -7.65
C SER A 75 -4.56 11.19 -6.76
N GLU A 76 -4.51 12.19 -5.89
CA GLU A 76 -3.51 12.28 -4.82
C GLU A 76 -4.21 11.95 -3.50
N ILE A 77 -3.67 10.98 -2.75
CA ILE A 77 -4.32 10.43 -1.56
C ILE A 77 -3.36 10.57 -0.38
N ALA A 78 -3.86 11.11 0.73
CA ALA A 78 -3.16 11.13 2.00
C ALA A 78 -3.83 10.17 2.97
N TYR A 79 -3.08 9.14 3.41
CA TYR A 79 -3.52 8.22 4.45
C TYR A 79 -3.09 8.72 5.82
N THR A 80 -4.06 8.83 6.72
CA THR A 80 -3.87 9.32 8.09
C THR A 80 -3.89 8.20 9.12
N HIS A 81 -4.41 7.03 8.74
CA HIS A 81 -4.47 5.86 9.60
C HIS A 81 -4.04 4.61 8.82
N GLY A 82 -3.35 3.73 9.52
CA GLY A 82 -2.92 2.44 9.00
C GLY A 82 -2.98 1.36 10.07
N ALA A 83 -3.55 0.22 9.72
CA ALA A 83 -3.53 -1.00 10.52
C ALA A 83 -2.84 -2.10 9.72
N THR A 84 -1.93 -2.82 10.35
CA THR A 84 -1.27 -3.96 9.73
C THR A 84 -1.32 -5.17 10.64
N GLY A 85 -1.33 -6.34 10.03
CA GLY A 85 -1.14 -7.61 10.72
C GLY A 85 -0.40 -8.57 9.82
N ARG A 86 0.47 -9.39 10.40
CA ARG A 86 1.05 -10.53 9.70
C ARG A 86 0.65 -11.82 10.40
N ALA A 87 0.02 -12.73 9.66
CA ALA A 87 -0.35 -14.06 10.15
C ALA A 87 0.13 -15.11 9.14
N ALA A 88 0.83 -16.14 9.61
CA ALA A 88 1.39 -17.20 8.77
C ALA A 88 2.17 -16.67 7.54
N GLY A 89 2.90 -15.56 7.69
CA GLY A 89 3.66 -14.93 6.61
C GLY A 89 2.86 -14.01 5.69
N LEU A 90 1.53 -14.08 5.68
CA LEU A 90 0.66 -13.16 4.93
C LEU A 90 0.56 -11.81 5.64
N LEU A 91 0.95 -10.74 4.95
CA LEU A 91 0.72 -9.37 5.37
C LEU A 91 -0.68 -8.93 4.95
N THR A 92 -1.45 -8.42 5.90
CA THR A 92 -2.68 -7.67 5.66
C THR A 92 -2.46 -6.23 6.10
N LEU A 93 -2.60 -5.30 5.18
CA LEU A 93 -2.51 -3.85 5.40
C LEU A 93 -3.85 -3.21 5.09
N ARG A 94 -4.33 -2.34 5.97
CA ARG A 94 -5.48 -1.48 5.73
C ARG A 94 -5.09 -0.03 6.01
N LEU A 95 -5.24 0.83 5.02
CA LEU A 95 -5.02 2.27 5.10
C LEU A 95 -6.36 3.00 4.94
N SER A 96 -6.52 4.10 5.67
CA SER A 96 -7.66 5.01 5.49
C SER A 96 -7.20 6.47 5.53
N GLY A 97 -7.83 7.26 4.68
CA GLY A 97 -7.46 8.64 4.42
C GLY A 97 -8.46 9.33 3.51
N HIS A 98 -7.99 10.34 2.78
CA HIS A 98 -8.81 11.10 1.86
C HIS A 98 -8.02 11.51 0.61
N VAL A 99 -8.75 11.76 -0.48
CA VAL A 99 -8.17 12.30 -1.70
C VAL A 99 -7.96 13.80 -1.52
N THR A 100 -6.71 14.25 -1.59
CA THR A 100 -6.32 15.65 -1.42
C THR A 100 -6.44 16.44 -2.73
N ALA A 101 -6.25 15.79 -3.88
CA ALA A 101 -6.36 16.42 -5.20
C ALA A 101 -6.79 15.44 -6.31
N GLY A 102 -7.35 15.99 -7.38
CA GLY A 102 -7.72 15.25 -8.59
C GLY A 102 -9.06 14.51 -8.49
N ARG A 103 -9.18 13.40 -9.21
CA ARG A 103 -10.40 12.57 -9.27
C ARG A 103 -10.77 12.09 -7.86
N GLY A 104 -11.99 12.43 -7.44
CA GLY A 104 -12.48 12.11 -6.11
C GLY A 104 -11.98 13.03 -4.99
N LYS A 105 -11.43 14.22 -5.29
CA LYS A 105 -11.00 15.19 -4.27
C LYS A 105 -12.06 15.38 -3.17
N GLY A 106 -11.62 15.29 -1.91
CA GLY A 106 -12.46 15.40 -0.72
C GLY A 106 -13.13 14.09 -0.28
N GLN A 107 -13.10 13.05 -1.12
CA GLN A 107 -13.68 11.74 -0.82
C GLN A 107 -12.78 10.92 0.10
N GLU A 108 -13.40 10.03 0.88
CA GLU A 108 -12.68 9.06 1.68
C GLU A 108 -12.01 8.02 0.78
N ALA A 109 -10.78 7.65 1.15
CA ALA A 109 -10.00 6.64 0.48
C ALA A 109 -9.64 5.50 1.44
N HIS A 110 -9.91 4.27 1.04
CA HIS A 110 -9.52 3.06 1.75
C HIS A 110 -8.68 2.17 0.85
N ARG A 111 -7.53 1.74 1.35
CA ARG A 111 -6.68 0.78 0.65
C ARG A 111 -6.46 -0.45 1.49
N THR A 112 -6.66 -1.62 0.90
CA THR A 112 -6.38 -2.91 1.51
C THR A 112 -5.36 -3.65 0.66
N VAL A 113 -4.35 -4.24 1.29
CA VAL A 113 -3.37 -5.09 0.61
C VAL A 113 -3.26 -6.42 1.34
N ALA A 114 -3.23 -7.50 0.56
CA ALA A 114 -2.83 -8.83 1.01
C ALA A 114 -1.58 -9.24 0.23
N ALA A 115 -0.44 -9.41 0.91
CA ALA A 115 0.86 -9.64 0.27
C ALA A 115 1.72 -10.68 1.00
N LEU A 116 2.56 -11.36 0.23
CA LEU A 116 3.56 -12.31 0.72
C LEU A 116 4.96 -11.73 0.49
N PRO A 117 5.91 -11.95 1.41
CA PRO A 117 7.29 -11.58 1.16
C PRO A 117 7.86 -12.43 0.02
N GLY A 118 8.78 -11.88 -0.76
CA GLY A 118 9.55 -12.66 -1.74
C GLY A 118 10.63 -13.52 -1.09
N GLN A 119 10.93 -13.25 0.18
CA GLN A 119 11.94 -13.86 1.01
C GLN A 119 11.42 -15.00 1.88
N LEU A 120 12.33 -15.88 2.32
CA LEU A 120 12.02 -16.92 3.28
C LEU A 120 11.71 -16.32 4.67
N PRO A 121 10.77 -16.90 5.45
CA PRO A 121 10.48 -16.42 6.81
C PRO A 121 11.71 -16.37 7.73
N THR A 122 12.67 -17.28 7.55
CA THR A 122 13.92 -17.33 8.31
C THR A 122 14.84 -16.13 8.05
N GLN A 123 14.67 -15.41 6.94
CA GLN A 123 15.47 -14.22 6.66
C GLN A 123 15.18 -13.07 7.63
N CYS A 124 14.04 -13.09 8.34
CA CYS A 124 13.77 -12.18 9.45
C CYS A 124 14.80 -12.23 10.59
N LEU A 125 15.48 -13.36 10.75
CA LEU A 125 16.54 -13.58 11.73
C LEU A 125 17.94 -13.19 11.21
N THR A 126 18.05 -12.83 9.92
CA THR A 126 19.33 -12.57 9.25
C THR A 126 19.27 -11.28 8.42
N SER A 127 19.17 -11.38 7.09
CA SER A 127 19.23 -10.24 6.16
C SER A 127 17.98 -9.35 6.16
N GLY A 128 16.86 -9.86 6.64
CA GLY A 128 15.55 -9.22 6.63
C GLY A 128 14.77 -9.42 5.32
N LEU A 129 13.50 -8.98 5.33
CA LEU A 129 12.61 -8.95 4.18
C LEU A 129 12.77 -7.62 3.46
N THR A 130 13.11 -7.62 2.18
CA THR A 130 13.30 -6.38 1.41
C THR A 130 12.04 -5.89 0.72
N GLY A 131 10.97 -6.70 0.72
CA GLY A 131 9.75 -6.36 0.03
C GLY A 131 8.66 -7.42 0.15
N SER A 132 7.52 -7.14 -0.50
CA SER A 132 6.42 -8.08 -0.64
C SER A 132 5.62 -7.82 -1.91
N HIS A 133 5.01 -8.87 -2.45
CA HIS A 133 4.14 -8.82 -3.61
C HIS A 133 2.76 -9.37 -3.26
N GLY A 134 1.71 -8.76 -3.81
CA GLY A 134 0.35 -9.14 -3.50
C GLY A 134 -0.72 -8.42 -4.29
N ARG A 135 -1.94 -8.45 -3.75
CA ARG A 135 -3.11 -7.79 -4.34
C ARG A 135 -3.50 -6.58 -3.52
N ALA A 136 -3.71 -5.47 -4.20
CA ALA A 136 -4.21 -4.23 -3.63
C ALA A 136 -5.63 -3.94 -4.13
N GLN A 137 -6.47 -3.46 -3.21
CA GLN A 137 -7.79 -2.92 -3.47
C GLN A 137 -7.83 -1.49 -2.93
N LEU A 138 -8.18 -0.55 -3.79
CA LEU A 138 -8.36 0.85 -3.45
C LEU A 138 -9.82 1.25 -3.70
N GLU A 139 -10.45 1.80 -2.68
CA GLU A 139 -11.79 2.36 -2.74
C GLU A 139 -11.71 3.86 -2.49
N ILE A 140 -12.35 4.63 -3.37
CA ILE A 140 -12.62 6.04 -3.17
C ILE A 140 -14.15 6.15 -3.11
N ARG A 141 -14.70 6.60 -1.98
CA ARG A 141 -16.14 6.61 -1.68
C ARG A 141 -16.67 8.05 -1.59
N PRO A 142 -17.83 8.36 -2.20
CA PRO A 142 -18.46 9.68 -2.10
C PRO A 142 -18.70 10.15 -0.66
#